data_AF-A0A7K2QN34-F1
#
_entry.id   AF-A0A7K2QN34-F1
#
_cell.length_a   1.000
_cell.length_b   1.000
_cell.length_c   1.000
_cell.angle_alpha   90.00
_cell.angle_beta   90.00
_cell.angle_gamma   90.00
#
_symmetry.space_group_name_H-M   'P 1'
#
loop_
_entity.id
_entity.type
_entity.pdbx_description
1 polymer ?
#
loop_
_entity_poly.entity_id
_entity_poly.type
_entity_poly.pdbx_seq_one_letter_code
_entity_poly.pdbx_strand_id
1 'polypeptide(L)'
;MFSKVLPLRLTVTADTTVGELLRATSAGIKEVLRHQRYRIEEFTGTGPRLWDAAVNLMSFDYELSFAGAPARAHNLSVGPVEHVSLNVYDRGGDSPLTVQAEGDAADLDRVGLDALRVRFTR
;
A
#
# COMPACT_ATOMS: atom_id res chain seq x y z
N MET A 1 -3.41 1.29 -16.97
CA MET A 1 -3.56 2.33 -15.91
C MET A 1 -2.28 2.34 -15.11
N PHE A 2 -1.71 3.51 -14.81
CA PHE A 2 -0.51 3.63 -13.96
C PHE A 2 -0.94 4.24 -12.62
N SER A 3 -0.53 3.62 -11.51
CA SER A 3 -0.66 4.18 -10.17
C SER A 3 0.52 5.07 -9.84
N LYS A 4 0.30 6.10 -9.01
CA LYS A 4 1.36 6.91 -8.42
C LYS A 4 1.29 6.78 -6.92
N VAL A 5 2.45 6.78 -6.27
CA VAL A 5 2.51 6.93 -4.81
C VAL A 5 2.30 8.40 -4.48
N LEU A 6 1.41 8.68 -3.54
CA LEU A 6 1.04 10.02 -3.14
C LEU A 6 1.31 10.20 -1.64
N PRO A 7 1.81 11.37 -1.21
CA PRO A 7 2.19 11.58 0.18
C PRO A 7 0.91 11.82 1.00
N LEU A 8 0.68 10.98 1.99
CA LEU A 8 -0.42 11.15 2.95
C LEU A 8 0.15 11.47 4.33
N ARG A 9 -0.07 12.71 4.79
CA ARG A 9 0.37 13.13 6.13
C ARG A 9 -0.73 12.85 7.14
N LEU A 10 -0.40 12.07 8.17
CA LEU A 10 -1.28 11.78 9.31
C LEU A 10 -0.54 12.15 10.59
N THR A 11 -1.24 12.78 11.53
CA THR A 11 -0.73 13.01 12.89
C THR A 11 -1.40 12.01 13.81
N VAL A 12 -0.60 11.16 14.46
CA VAL A 12 -1.08 10.13 15.38
C VAL A 12 -0.41 10.36 16.73
N THR A 13 -1.21 10.51 17.77
CA THR A 13 -0.79 10.64 19.16
C THR A 13 -1.30 9.45 19.98
N ALA A 14 -0.83 9.31 21.22
CA ALA A 14 -1.32 8.27 22.14
C ALA A 14 -2.84 8.38 22.40
N ASP A 15 -3.42 9.59 22.29
CA ASP A 15 -4.84 9.84 22.52
C ASP A 15 -5.69 9.74 21.26
N THR A 16 -5.08 9.56 20.08
CA THR A 16 -5.80 9.48 18.81
C THR A 16 -6.60 8.18 18.76
N THR A 17 -7.92 8.31 18.69
CA THR A 17 -8.81 7.15 18.54
C THR A 17 -8.77 6.61 17.11
N VAL A 18 -9.11 5.33 16.94
CA VAL A 18 -9.27 4.71 15.62
C VAL A 18 -10.25 5.49 14.74
N GLY A 19 -11.36 5.95 15.31
CA GLY A 19 -12.37 6.72 14.58
C GLY A 19 -11.85 8.08 14.09
N GLU A 20 -11.03 8.77 14.88
CA GLU A 20 -10.38 10.01 14.46
C GLU A 20 -9.36 9.77 13.35
N LEU A 21 -8.54 8.73 13.50
CA LEU A 21 -7.58 8.34 12.47
C LEU A 21 -8.27 8.04 11.14
N LEU A 22 -9.33 7.22 11.15
CA LEU A 22 -10.10 6.90 9.94
C LEU A 22 -10.68 8.15 9.26
N ARG A 23 -11.20 9.11 10.03
CA ARG A 23 -11.71 10.38 9.50
C ARG A 23 -10.59 11.21 8.89
N ALA A 24 -9.45 11.33 9.57
CA ALA A 24 -8.29 12.08 9.09
C ALA A 24 -7.71 11.44 7.81
N THR A 25 -7.54 10.12 7.79
CA THR A 25 -7.11 9.34 6.61
C THR A 25 -8.06 9.55 5.44
N SER A 26 -9.38 9.44 5.66
CA SER A 26 -10.37 9.62 4.60
C SER A 26 -10.34 11.04 4.02
N ALA A 27 -10.21 12.06 4.88
CA ALA A 27 -10.10 13.45 4.46
C ALA A 27 -8.80 13.70 3.69
N GLY A 28 -7.67 13.20 4.19
CA GLY A 28 -6.37 13.32 3.54
C GLY A 28 -6.31 12.63 2.18
N ILE A 29 -6.84 11.40 2.05
CA ILE A 29 -6.93 10.71 0.75
C ILE A 29 -7.72 11.56 -0.26
N LYS A 30 -8.89 12.07 0.14
CA LYS A 30 -9.71 12.93 -0.74
C LYS A 30 -8.95 14.17 -1.19
N GLU A 31 -8.19 14.80 -0.30
CA GLU A 31 -7.40 15.99 -0.62
C GLU A 31 -6.27 15.67 -1.61
N VAL A 32 -5.45 14.67 -1.30
CA VAL A 32 -4.29 14.34 -2.12
C VAL A 32 -4.71 13.81 -3.50
N LEU A 33 -5.84 13.11 -3.60
CA LEU A 33 -6.39 12.66 -4.88
C LEU A 33 -6.80 13.81 -5.81
N ARG A 34 -7.15 15.00 -5.29
CA ARG A 34 -7.39 16.20 -6.14
C ARG A 34 -6.14 16.63 -6.89
N HIS A 35 -4.96 16.28 -6.36
CA HIS A 35 -3.65 16.68 -6.88
C HIS A 35 -2.85 15.50 -7.47
N GLN A 36 -3.44 14.32 -7.65
CA GLN A 36 -2.75 13.10 -8.13
C GLN A 36 -2.07 13.23 -9.51
N ARG A 37 -2.39 14.27 -10.28
CA ARG A 37 -1.77 14.52 -11.59
C ARG A 37 -0.36 15.09 -11.47
N TYR A 38 -0.01 15.70 -10.34
CA TYR A 38 1.34 16.15 -10.05
C TYR A 38 2.32 14.97 -9.99
N ARG A 39 3.57 15.24 -10.33
CA ARG A 39 4.68 14.31 -10.22
C ARG A 39 5.39 14.59 -8.92
N ILE A 40 5.47 13.60 -8.04
CA ILE A 40 6.15 13.78 -6.76
C ILE A 40 7.65 13.99 -6.98
N GLU A 41 8.19 13.45 -8.07
CA GLU A 41 9.56 13.60 -8.54
C GLU A 41 9.95 15.06 -8.76
N GLU A 42 8.98 15.93 -9.06
CA GLU A 42 9.19 17.38 -9.20
C GLU A 42 9.39 18.07 -7.84
N PHE A 43 8.97 17.44 -6.74
CA PHE A 43 9.16 17.94 -5.37
C PHE A 43 10.38 17.34 -4.67
N THR A 44 10.83 16.15 -5.08
CA THR A 44 11.80 15.38 -4.29
C THR A 44 13.25 15.58 -4.68
N GLY A 45 13.57 16.01 -5.91
CA GLY A 45 14.97 16.11 -6.34
C GLY A 45 15.78 14.86 -5.97
N THR A 46 16.96 15.04 -5.35
CA THR A 46 17.76 13.96 -4.72
C THR A 46 17.70 13.99 -3.18
N GLY A 47 16.63 14.55 -2.61
CA GLY A 47 16.46 14.70 -1.17
C GLY A 47 16.18 13.37 -0.44
N PRO A 48 16.12 13.39 0.91
CA PRO A 48 15.78 12.20 1.69
C PRO A 48 14.41 11.64 1.30
N ARG A 49 14.21 10.33 1.52
CA ARG A 49 12.93 9.62 1.30
C ARG A 49 11.78 10.40 1.95
N LEU A 50 10.71 10.66 1.19
CA LEU A 50 9.55 11.42 1.68
C LEU A 50 8.62 10.61 2.59
N TRP A 51 8.68 9.28 2.48
CA TRP A 51 7.88 8.35 3.28
C TRP A 51 8.68 7.09 3.55
N ASP A 52 8.48 6.53 4.74
CA ASP A 52 9.11 5.27 5.14
C ASP A 52 8.21 4.06 4.87
N ALA A 53 6.91 4.29 4.61
CA ALA A 53 5.94 3.25 4.35
C ALA A 53 4.93 3.69 3.29
N ALA A 54 4.66 2.80 2.33
CA ALA A 54 3.57 2.91 1.37
C ALA A 54 2.45 1.91 1.71
N VAL A 55 1.21 2.28 1.43
CA VAL A 55 0.06 1.37 1.48
C VAL A 55 -0.54 1.33 0.09
N ASN A 56 -0.62 0.12 -0.50
CA ASN A 56 -1.19 -0.09 -1.81
C ASN A 56 -2.43 -0.96 -1.69
N LEU A 57 -3.59 -0.40 -2.05
CA LEU A 57 -4.88 -1.09 -2.02
C LEU A 57 -5.21 -1.57 -3.44
N MET A 58 -5.15 -2.88 -3.65
CA MET A 58 -5.43 -3.52 -4.94
C MET A 58 -6.74 -4.31 -4.83
N SER A 59 -7.85 -3.58 -5.06
CA SER A 59 -9.17 -4.15 -5.26
C SER A 59 -9.42 -4.23 -6.77
N PHE A 60 -9.11 -5.38 -7.34
CA PHE A 60 -9.34 -5.67 -8.75
C PHE A 60 -10.25 -6.89 -8.84
N ASP A 61 -10.97 -6.99 -9.95
CA ASP A 61 -11.61 -8.25 -10.30
C ASP A 61 -10.50 -9.25 -10.71
N TYR A 62 -10.24 -10.22 -9.84
CA TYR A 62 -9.27 -11.27 -10.05
C TYR A 62 -9.93 -12.56 -10.56
N GLU A 63 -11.25 -12.57 -10.83
CA GLU A 63 -11.88 -13.70 -11.50
C GLU A 63 -11.41 -13.79 -12.95
N LEU A 64 -10.62 -14.82 -13.24
CA LEU A 64 -10.06 -15.06 -14.55
C LEU A 64 -10.40 -16.48 -14.98
N SER A 65 -10.81 -16.65 -16.24
CA SER A 65 -11.00 -17.97 -16.83
C SER A 65 -10.41 -18.04 -18.24
N PHE A 66 -9.94 -19.23 -18.61
CA PHE A 66 -9.44 -19.54 -19.94
C PHE A 66 -10.28 -20.67 -20.53
N ALA A 67 -11.08 -20.37 -21.55
CA ALA A 67 -12.04 -21.32 -22.13
C ALA A 67 -12.94 -22.01 -21.08
N GLY A 68 -13.36 -21.25 -20.04
CA GLY A 68 -14.19 -21.75 -18.95
C GLY A 68 -13.42 -22.47 -17.82
N ALA A 69 -12.11 -22.69 -17.96
CA ALA A 69 -11.28 -23.17 -16.85
C ALA A 69 -10.91 -22.01 -15.92
N PRO A 70 -11.20 -22.08 -14.61
CA PRO A 70 -10.86 -21.01 -13.67
C PRO A 70 -9.34 -20.88 -13.51
N ALA A 71 -8.87 -19.65 -13.33
CA ALA A 71 -7.47 -19.31 -13.12
C ALA A 71 -7.31 -18.33 -11.97
N ARG A 72 -6.12 -18.33 -11.35
CA ARG A 72 -5.79 -17.47 -10.23
C ARG A 72 -4.54 -16.66 -10.54
N ALA A 73 -4.65 -15.34 -10.39
CA ALA A 73 -3.49 -14.45 -10.47
C ALA A 73 -2.73 -14.44 -9.14
N HIS A 74 -1.40 -14.53 -9.23
CA HIS A 74 -0.47 -14.40 -8.11
C HIS A 74 0.50 -13.26 -8.42
N ASN A 75 0.45 -12.19 -7.61
CA ASN A 75 1.42 -11.10 -7.71
C ASN A 75 2.77 -11.58 -7.18
N LEU A 76 3.83 -11.33 -7.96
CA LEU A 76 5.20 -11.70 -7.61
C LEU A 76 6.00 -10.52 -7.04
N SER A 77 5.73 -9.30 -7.54
CA SER A 77 6.35 -8.06 -7.07
C SER A 77 5.48 -6.87 -7.48
N VAL A 78 5.46 -5.81 -6.66
CA VAL A 78 4.86 -4.52 -7.02
C VAL A 78 5.84 -3.52 -7.64
N GLY A 79 7.07 -3.98 -7.95
CA GLY A 79 8.17 -3.15 -8.40
C GLY A 79 9.06 -2.66 -7.23
N PRO A 80 9.99 -1.74 -7.51
CA PRO A 80 10.86 -1.16 -6.48
C PRO A 80 10.05 -0.46 -5.39
N VAL A 81 10.50 -0.61 -4.14
CA VAL A 81 9.93 0.08 -2.97
C VAL A 81 10.97 1.00 -2.35
N GLU A 82 10.55 2.17 -1.88
CA GLU A 82 11.46 3.16 -1.28
C GLU A 82 12.05 2.68 0.06
N HIS A 83 11.22 2.04 0.90
CA HIS A 83 11.66 1.42 2.15
C HIS A 83 10.77 0.24 2.51
N VAL A 84 9.46 0.46 2.72
CA VAL A 84 8.46 -0.60 2.91
C VAL A 84 7.18 -0.30 2.14
N SER A 85 6.54 -1.33 1.59
CA SER A 85 5.17 -1.31 1.10
C SER A 85 4.31 -2.39 1.77
N LEU A 86 3.12 -2.00 2.23
CA LEU A 86 2.05 -2.91 2.63
C LEU A 86 1.04 -2.99 1.48
N ASN A 87 1.03 -4.12 0.79
CA ASN A 87 0.16 -4.42 -0.33
C ASN A 87 -1.06 -5.19 0.16
N VAL A 88 -2.24 -4.59 0.08
CA VAL A 88 -3.51 -5.19 0.47
C VAL A 88 -4.25 -5.62 -0.80
N TYR A 89 -4.51 -6.91 -0.92
CA TYR A 89 -5.25 -7.46 -2.05
C TYR A 89 -6.67 -7.82 -1.62
N ASP A 90 -7.62 -7.19 -2.29
CA ASP A 90 -9.01 -7.58 -2.32
C ASP A 90 -9.25 -8.33 -3.63
N ARG A 91 -9.59 -9.62 -3.51
CA ARG A 91 -9.76 -10.52 -4.66
C ARG A 91 -11.22 -10.70 -5.10
N GLY A 92 -12.15 -9.99 -4.48
CA GLY A 92 -13.58 -10.16 -4.73
C GLY A 92 -14.16 -11.47 -4.19
N GLY A 93 -15.48 -11.59 -4.33
CA GLY A 93 -16.26 -12.69 -3.76
C GLY A 93 -16.14 -12.76 -2.23
N ASP A 94 -16.18 -13.98 -1.69
CA ASP A 94 -16.00 -14.25 -0.25
C ASP A 94 -14.51 -14.45 0.13
N SER A 95 -13.57 -14.03 -0.73
CA SER A 95 -12.14 -14.20 -0.46
C SER A 95 -11.70 -13.25 0.67
N PRO A 96 -10.91 -13.72 1.65
CA PRO A 96 -10.35 -12.83 2.67
C PRO A 96 -9.35 -11.87 2.04
N LEU A 97 -9.28 -10.66 2.60
CA LEU A 97 -8.21 -9.72 2.30
C LEU A 97 -6.86 -10.35 2.65
N THR A 98 -5.89 -10.24 1.74
CA THR A 98 -4.52 -10.70 1.99
C THR A 98 -3.56 -9.52 2.03
N VAL A 99 -2.66 -9.50 3.02
CA VAL A 99 -1.63 -8.47 3.16
C VAL A 99 -0.25 -9.06 2.88
N GLN A 100 0.50 -8.41 2.01
CA GLN A 100 1.91 -8.70 1.72
C GLN A 100 2.77 -7.51 2.11
N ALA A 101 3.92 -7.77 2.73
CA ALA A 101 4.93 -6.76 2.98
C ALA A 101 6.09 -6.94 1.99
N GLU A 102 6.49 -5.87 1.32
CA GLU A 102 7.70 -5.78 0.49
C GLU A 102 8.58 -4.66 1.06
N GLY A 103 9.90 -4.83 1.02
CA GLY A 103 10.84 -3.84 1.56
C GLY A 103 12.13 -3.78 0.78
N ASP A 104 12.85 -2.67 0.96
CA ASP A 104 14.20 -2.51 0.46
C ASP A 104 15.11 -3.54 1.13
N ALA A 105 15.71 -4.41 0.33
CA ALA A 105 16.55 -5.50 0.81
C ALA A 105 17.86 -5.01 1.45
N ALA A 106 18.26 -3.75 1.21
CA ALA A 106 19.38 -3.14 1.91
C ALA A 106 19.06 -2.83 3.38
N ASP A 107 17.79 -2.53 3.68
CA ASP A 107 17.33 -2.07 4.99
C ASP A 107 16.58 -3.17 5.78
N LEU A 108 15.91 -4.10 5.10
CA LEU A 108 15.03 -5.11 5.70
C LEU A 108 15.22 -6.50 5.11
N ASP A 109 15.51 -7.46 6.00
CA ASP A 109 15.55 -8.87 5.63
C ASP A 109 14.15 -9.53 5.66
N ARG A 110 14.11 -10.80 5.22
CA ARG A 110 12.85 -11.57 5.19
C ARG A 110 12.20 -11.75 6.56
N VAL A 111 13.00 -11.84 7.63
CA VAL A 111 12.50 -12.07 8.99
C VAL A 111 11.83 -10.79 9.50
N GLY A 112 12.47 -9.64 9.28
CA GLY A 112 11.93 -8.33 9.61
C GLY A 112 10.62 -8.03 8.86
N LEU A 113 10.55 -8.37 7.57
CA LEU A 113 9.34 -8.20 6.78
C LEU A 113 8.18 -9.07 7.26
N ASP A 114 8.43 -10.34 7.58
CA ASP A 114 7.37 -11.21 8.10
C ASP A 114 6.91 -10.77 9.50
N ALA A 115 7.83 -10.36 10.37
CA ALA A 115 7.49 -9.82 11.68
C ALA A 115 6.63 -8.54 11.58
N LEU A 116 6.94 -7.65 10.64
CA LEU A 116 6.12 -6.47 10.35
C LEU A 116 4.70 -6.87 9.90
N ARG A 117 4.60 -7.79 8.93
CA ARG A 117 3.32 -8.29 8.39
C ARG A 117 2.46 -8.91 9.48
N VAL A 118 3.05 -9.75 10.34
CA VAL A 118 2.35 -10.39 11.47
C VAL A 118 1.88 -9.35 12.48
N ARG A 119 2.71 -8.37 12.85
CA ARG A 119 2.31 -7.31 13.78
C ARG A 119 1.17 -6.44 13.22
N PHE A 120 1.16 -6.19 11.91
CA PHE A 120 0.13 -5.39 11.26
C PHE A 120 -1.23 -6.11 11.15
N THR A 121 -1.24 -7.45 11.14
CA THR A 121 -2.45 -8.26 10.91
C THR A 121 -3.04 -8.90 12.17
N ARG A 122 -2.43 -8.65 13.34
CA ARG A 122 -2.97 -9.00 14.66
C ARG A 122 -3.92 -7.92 15.15
#